data_AF-A0AAV1GEC8-F1
#
_entry.id   AF-A0AAV1GEC8-F1
#
_cell.length_a   1.000
_cell.length_b   1.000
_cell.length_c   1.000
_cell.angle_alpha   90.00
_cell.angle_beta   90.00
_cell.angle_gamma   90.00
#
_symmetry.space_group_name_H-M   'P 1'
#
loop_
_entity.id
_entity.type
_entity.pdbx_description
1 polymer ?
#
loop_
_entity_poly.entity_id
_entity_poly.type
_entity_poly.pdbx_seq_one_letter_code
_entity_poly.pdbx_strand_id
1 'polypeptide(L)'
;MGRWYEAAVVSTCPHYMQRKRGNPVMVAMELQQISPEGNFTMTSSSSRNGLCMQTSTGYSSTDTPGRFFHHVARSGADVDSFVVHINYSDFALMIQLSTEKPSGTTTTMAKLFSRTQSVSPAVLHSFKSLVRQYGLSEADIVNQSKGECVPSEQVPKAITTQPQVK
;
A
#
# COMPACT_ATOMS: atom_id res chain seq x y z
N MET A 1 2.30 -1.97 -12.52
CA MET A 1 1.52 -0.74 -12.74
C MET A 1 0.04 -1.04 -12.85
N GLY A 2 -0.79 0.00 -12.78
CA GLY A 2 -2.24 -0.09 -12.81
C GLY A 2 -2.85 -0.29 -11.43
N ARG A 3 -4.15 -0.61 -11.41
CA ARG A 3 -4.93 -0.81 -10.20
C ARG A 3 -4.63 -2.12 -9.48
N TRP A 4 -4.62 -2.04 -8.15
CA TRP A 4 -4.48 -3.16 -7.21
C TRP A 4 -5.33 -2.93 -5.96
N TYR A 5 -5.54 -3.98 -5.18
CA TYR A 5 -6.26 -3.95 -3.91
C TYR A 5 -5.45 -4.62 -2.80
N GLU A 6 -5.27 -3.98 -1.65
CA GLU A 6 -4.67 -4.61 -0.46
C GLU A 6 -5.68 -5.57 0.15
N ALA A 7 -5.59 -6.85 -0.21
CA ALA A 7 -6.57 -7.87 0.16
C ALA A 7 -6.27 -8.53 1.52
N ALA A 8 -5.00 -8.56 1.95
CA ALA A 8 -4.66 -9.00 3.30
C ALA A 8 -3.35 -8.34 3.76
N VAL A 9 -3.22 -8.18 5.08
CA VAL A 9 -2.00 -7.61 5.68
C VAL A 9 -1.79 -8.16 7.09
N VAL A 10 -0.53 -8.46 7.41
CA VAL A 10 -0.07 -8.88 8.74
C VAL A 10 1.19 -8.12 9.07
N SER A 11 1.34 -7.68 10.32
CA SER A 11 2.50 -6.92 10.76
C SER A 11 2.87 -7.22 12.22
N THR A 12 4.14 -7.10 12.55
CA THR A 12 4.60 -7.12 13.95
C THR A 12 4.28 -5.82 14.70
N CYS A 13 3.83 -4.75 14.05
CA CYS A 13 3.46 -3.49 14.70
C CYS A 13 2.08 -3.63 15.38
N PRO A 14 2.00 -3.63 16.73
CA PRO A 14 0.75 -3.93 17.43
C PRO A 14 -0.33 -2.90 17.18
N HIS A 15 0.03 -1.61 17.17
CA HIS A 15 -0.91 -0.51 16.92
C HIS A 15 -1.49 -0.56 15.50
N TYR A 16 -0.72 -1.01 14.52
CA TYR A 16 -1.21 -1.19 13.17
C TYR A 16 -2.23 -2.33 13.11
N MET A 17 -1.90 -3.48 13.70
CA MET A 17 -2.78 -4.65 13.71
C MET A 17 -4.07 -4.41 14.50
N GLN A 18 -4.00 -3.68 15.61
CA GLN A 18 -5.20 -3.29 16.37
C GLN A 18 -6.17 -2.48 15.51
N ARG A 19 -5.68 -1.49 14.75
CA ARG A 19 -6.52 -0.70 13.83
C ARG A 19 -7.09 -1.55 12.70
N LYS A 20 -6.29 -2.45 12.13
CA LYS A 20 -6.73 -3.34 11.05
C LYS A 20 -7.79 -4.34 11.51
N ARG A 21 -7.67 -4.92 12.70
CA ARG A 21 -8.70 -5.79 13.28
C ARG A 21 -10.02 -5.04 13.52
N GLY A 22 -9.96 -3.79 13.94
CA GLY A 22 -11.16 -2.96 14.13
C GLY A 22 -11.84 -2.55 12.82
N ASN A 23 -11.09 -2.45 11.72
CA ASN A 23 -11.63 -2.07 10.41
C ASN A 23 -10.85 -2.71 9.24
N PRO A 24 -11.08 -4.01 8.95
CA PRO A 24 -10.37 -4.75 7.91
C PRO A 24 -10.94 -4.42 6.54
N VAL A 25 -10.65 -3.23 6.03
CA VAL A 25 -11.16 -2.76 4.73
C VAL A 25 -10.12 -2.92 3.65
N MET A 26 -10.57 -3.45 2.52
CA MET A 26 -9.75 -3.58 1.32
C MET A 26 -9.51 -2.20 0.72
N VAL A 27 -8.24 -1.86 0.54
CA VAL A 27 -7.82 -0.53 0.06
C VAL A 27 -7.45 -0.63 -1.40
N ALA A 28 -8.14 0.13 -2.25
CA ALA A 28 -7.76 0.27 -3.65
C ALA A 28 -6.55 1.20 -3.79
N MET A 29 -5.66 0.86 -4.73
CA MET A 29 -4.49 1.68 -5.04
C MET A 29 -4.17 1.66 -6.53
N GLU A 30 -3.58 2.75 -6.99
CA GLU A 30 -3.11 2.94 -8.35
C GLU A 30 -1.58 3.04 -8.36
N LEU A 31 -0.92 2.19 -9.15
CA LEU A 31 0.53 2.19 -9.30
C LEU A 31 0.91 2.83 -10.63
N GLN A 32 1.65 3.94 -10.56
CA GLN A 32 2.09 4.71 -11.71
C GLN A 32 3.61 4.79 -11.74
N GLN A 33 4.20 4.43 -12.88
CA GLN A 33 5.63 4.59 -13.08
C GLN A 33 5.98 6.07 -13.24
N ILE A 34 7.00 6.53 -12.53
CA ILE A 34 7.44 7.93 -12.56
C ILE A 34 8.69 8.10 -13.42
N SER A 35 9.50 7.04 -13.55
CA SER A 35 10.76 7.13 -14.27
C SER A 35 11.13 5.82 -14.97
N PRO A 36 11.96 5.86 -16.04
CA PRO A 36 12.43 4.65 -16.73
C PRO A 36 13.20 3.68 -15.82
N GLU A 37 13.82 4.21 -14.76
CA GLU A 37 14.63 3.46 -13.79
C GLU A 37 13.80 2.62 -12.81
N GLY A 38 12.48 2.51 -13.05
CA GLY A 38 11.58 1.64 -12.29
C GLY A 38 11.03 2.27 -11.00
N ASN A 39 11.25 3.55 -10.77
CA ASN A 39 10.59 4.28 -9.69
C ASN A 39 9.09 4.40 -9.96
N PHE A 40 8.27 4.24 -8.92
CA PHE A 40 6.82 4.32 -9.07
C PHE A 40 6.15 4.96 -7.86
N THR A 41 4.98 5.54 -8.10
CA THR A 41 4.08 6.02 -7.05
C THR A 41 2.99 5.00 -6.83
N MET A 42 2.67 4.74 -5.56
CA MET A 42 1.48 4.01 -5.14
C MET A 42 0.51 4.96 -4.45
N THR A 43 -0.62 5.23 -5.09
CA THR A 43 -1.68 6.10 -4.54
C THR A 43 -2.82 5.24 -4.04
N SER A 44 -3.07 5.25 -2.73
CA SER A 44 -4.16 4.53 -2.08
C SER A 44 -5.36 5.44 -1.81
N SER A 45 -6.57 4.92 -1.98
CA SER A 45 -7.82 5.62 -1.67
C SER A 45 -8.52 4.92 -0.51
N SER A 46 -8.88 5.66 0.54
CA SER A 46 -9.59 5.12 1.70
C SER A 46 -10.67 6.07 2.21
N SER A 47 -11.82 5.51 2.59
CA SER A 47 -12.86 6.30 3.27
C SER A 47 -12.50 6.50 4.73
N ARG A 48 -12.51 7.75 5.20
CA ARG A 48 -12.30 8.14 6.59
C ARG A 48 -13.37 9.15 6.97
N ASN A 49 -14.21 8.81 7.95
CA ASN A 49 -15.32 9.64 8.42
C ASN A 49 -16.24 10.13 7.28
N GLY A 50 -16.52 9.26 6.30
CA GLY A 50 -17.36 9.60 5.14
C GLY A 50 -16.66 10.38 4.03
N LEU A 51 -15.42 10.83 4.23
CA LEU A 51 -14.63 11.51 3.20
C LEU A 51 -13.65 10.54 2.54
N CYS A 52 -13.52 10.62 1.21
CA CYS A 52 -12.51 9.86 0.50
C CYS A 52 -11.15 10.58 0.59
N MET A 53 -10.19 9.91 1.21
CA MET A 53 -8.83 10.42 1.39
C MET A 53 -7.86 9.61 0.53
N GLN A 54 -7.00 10.31 -0.21
CA GLN A 54 -5.89 9.71 -0.93
C GLN A 54 -4.59 9.85 -0.15
N THR A 55 -3.76 8.81 -0.22
CA THR A 55 -2.40 8.83 0.31
C THR A 55 -1.47 8.24 -0.73
N SER A 56 -0.45 9.02 -1.11
CA SER A 56 0.53 8.66 -2.11
C SER A 56 1.87 8.32 -1.46
N THR A 57 2.55 7.29 -1.95
CA THR A 57 3.88 6.88 -1.49
C THR A 57 4.76 6.63 -2.70
N GLY A 58 5.89 7.32 -2.78
CA GLY A 58 6.91 7.09 -3.81
C GLY A 58 7.83 5.95 -3.40
N TYR A 59 8.03 5.00 -4.31
CA TYR A 59 8.93 3.86 -4.17
C TYR A 59 10.10 4.04 -5.12
N SER A 60 11.30 4.07 -4.55
CA SER A 60 12.56 4.09 -5.29
C SER A 60 12.99 2.67 -5.62
N SER A 61 13.39 2.43 -6.86
CA SER A 61 14.08 1.19 -7.25
C SER A 61 15.43 1.08 -6.54
N THR A 62 15.93 -0.14 -6.47
CA THR A 62 17.26 -0.46 -5.93
C THR A 62 18.00 -1.33 -6.94
N ASP A 63 19.29 -1.58 -6.70
CA ASP A 63 20.08 -2.48 -7.54
C ASP A 63 19.60 -3.94 -7.50
N THR A 64 18.76 -4.29 -6.53
CA THR A 64 18.16 -5.62 -6.40
C THR A 64 16.77 -5.65 -7.06
N PRO A 65 16.55 -6.43 -8.13
CA PRO A 65 15.25 -6.55 -8.77
C PRO A 65 14.15 -6.98 -7.78
N GLY A 66 13.01 -6.30 -7.82
CA GLY A 66 11.88 -6.57 -6.92
C GLY A 66 12.04 -6.00 -5.50
N ARG A 67 13.16 -5.35 -5.20
CA ARG A 67 13.36 -4.58 -3.96
C ARG A 67 13.20 -3.09 -4.23
N PHE A 68 12.42 -2.44 -3.39
CA PHE A 68 12.13 -1.01 -3.43
C PHE A 68 12.32 -0.38 -2.07
N PHE A 69 12.71 0.89 -2.06
CA PHE A 69 12.92 1.68 -0.85
C PHE A 69 11.93 2.85 -0.78
N HIS A 70 11.47 3.17 0.43
CA HIS A 70 10.81 4.45 0.70
C HIS A 70 11.04 4.91 2.13
N HIS A 71 10.88 6.22 2.35
CA HIS A 71 10.94 6.84 3.67
C HIS A 71 9.56 7.33 4.10
N VAL A 72 9.16 6.99 5.33
CA VAL A 72 7.90 7.43 5.94
C VAL A 72 8.18 8.60 6.87
N ALA A 73 8.01 9.82 6.36
CA ALA A 73 8.30 11.05 7.11
C ALA A 73 7.58 11.13 8.47
N ARG A 74 6.33 10.65 8.56
CA ARG A 74 5.52 10.73 9.79
C ARG A 74 6.13 9.94 10.95
N SER A 75 6.78 8.81 10.68
CA SER A 75 7.41 7.97 11.71
C SER A 75 8.94 8.03 11.66
N GLY A 76 9.51 8.77 10.71
CA GLY A 76 10.95 8.75 10.42
C GLY A 76 11.46 7.34 10.09
N ALA A 77 10.61 6.50 9.48
CA ALA A 77 10.96 5.11 9.21
C ALA A 77 11.51 4.93 7.80
N ASP A 78 12.60 4.17 7.69
CA ASP A 78 13.14 3.67 6.43
C ASP A 78 12.54 2.29 6.17
N VAL A 79 12.05 2.06 4.95
CA VAL A 79 11.32 0.84 4.61
C VAL A 79 11.86 0.21 3.33
N ASP A 80 12.33 -1.03 3.46
CA ASP A 80 12.63 -1.92 2.35
C ASP A 80 11.42 -2.78 2.03
N SER A 81 11.02 -2.82 0.76
CA SER A 81 9.87 -3.58 0.26
C SER A 81 10.32 -4.59 -0.78
N PHE A 82 9.99 -5.86 -0.59
CA PHE A 82 10.39 -6.97 -1.44
C PHE A 82 9.15 -7.63 -2.04
N VAL A 83 9.05 -7.65 -3.37
CA VAL A 83 8.03 -8.43 -4.09
C VAL A 83 8.52 -9.87 -4.15
N VAL A 84 7.93 -10.75 -3.34
CA VAL A 84 8.37 -12.15 -3.19
C VAL A 84 7.78 -13.03 -4.29
N HIS A 85 6.50 -12.82 -4.60
CA HIS A 85 5.80 -13.51 -5.68
C HIS A 85 4.86 -12.55 -6.38
N ILE A 86 4.75 -12.66 -7.70
CA ILE A 86 3.81 -11.87 -8.48
C ILE A 86 3.29 -12.65 -9.67
N ASN A 87 1.98 -12.58 -9.85
CA ASN A 87 1.32 -12.82 -11.11
C ASN A 87 0.67 -11.49 -11.52
N TYR A 88 1.19 -10.89 -12.59
CA TYR A 88 0.81 -9.52 -12.99
C TYR A 88 -0.68 -9.33 -13.27
N SER A 89 -1.42 -10.40 -13.59
CA SER A 89 -2.86 -10.37 -13.84
C SER A 89 -3.73 -10.82 -12.66
N ASP A 90 -3.14 -11.27 -11.55
CA ASP A 90 -3.89 -11.85 -10.43
C ASP A 90 -3.47 -11.28 -9.07
N PHE A 91 -2.25 -11.56 -8.60
CA PHE A 91 -1.84 -11.21 -7.23
C PHE A 91 -0.36 -10.80 -7.13
N ALA A 92 -0.02 -10.13 -6.04
CA ALA A 92 1.36 -9.90 -5.62
C ALA A 92 1.51 -10.10 -4.10
N LEU A 93 2.60 -10.75 -3.69
CA LEU A 93 2.97 -10.91 -2.29
C LEU A 93 4.20 -10.05 -2.00
N MET A 94 4.11 -9.23 -0.97
CA MET A 94 5.16 -8.29 -0.59
C MET A 94 5.52 -8.44 0.88
N ILE A 95 6.82 -8.37 1.18
CA ILE A 95 7.34 -8.19 2.53
C ILE A 95 7.91 -6.78 2.66
N GLN A 96 7.58 -6.09 3.75
CA GLN A 96 8.17 -4.81 4.10
C GLN A 96 8.92 -4.95 5.42
N LEU A 97 10.18 -4.51 5.42
CA LEU A 97 11.03 -4.40 6.60
C LEU A 97 11.23 -2.90 6.87
N SER A 98 10.77 -2.45 8.03
CA SER A 98 10.78 -1.04 8.41
C SER A 98 11.63 -0.85 9.65
N THR A 99 12.43 0.21 9.67
CA THR A 99 13.21 0.64 10.84
C THR A 99 12.93 2.11 11.13
N GLU A 100 12.34 2.40 12.29
CA GLU A 100 12.13 3.77 12.77
C GLU A 100 13.46 4.36 13.27
N LYS A 101 13.95 5.43 12.63
CA LYS A 101 15.27 6.03 13.00
C LYS A 101 15.37 6.51 14.45
N PRO A 102 14.36 7.20 15.02
CA PRO A 102 14.49 7.73 16.37
C PRO A 102 14.54 6.64 17.45
N SER A 103 13.82 5.53 17.25
CA SER A 103 13.64 4.47 18.25
C SER A 103 14.48 3.21 17.97
N GLY A 104 14.94 3.03 16.73
CA GLY A 104 15.53 1.77 16.26
C GLY A 104 14.52 0.63 16.12
N THR A 105 13.23 0.90 16.31
CA THR A 105 12.19 -0.14 16.31
C THR A 105 12.05 -0.72 14.91
N THR A 106 12.16 -2.04 14.82
CA THR A 106 11.99 -2.78 13.57
C THR A 106 10.60 -3.37 13.47
N THR A 107 10.03 -3.35 12.27
CA THR A 107 8.73 -3.95 11.98
C THR A 107 8.81 -4.76 10.70
N THR A 108 8.22 -5.96 10.72
CA THR A 108 8.00 -6.77 9.52
C THR A 108 6.52 -6.70 9.17
N MET A 109 6.21 -6.58 7.88
CA MET A 109 4.84 -6.57 7.37
C MET A 109 4.74 -7.42 6.10
N ALA A 110 3.78 -8.32 6.04
CA ALA A 110 3.42 -9.06 4.85
C ALA A 110 2.12 -8.49 4.27
N LYS A 111 2.10 -8.27 2.95
CA LYS A 111 0.94 -7.77 2.21
C LYS A 111 0.61 -8.69 1.05
N LEU A 112 -0.68 -8.89 0.86
CA LEU A 112 -1.24 -9.50 -0.34
C LEU A 112 -1.99 -8.42 -1.11
N PHE A 113 -1.56 -8.20 -2.35
CA PHE A 113 -2.26 -7.38 -3.33
C PHE A 113 -2.99 -8.27 -4.33
N SER A 114 -4.20 -7.88 -4.73
CA SER A 114 -5.00 -8.56 -5.75
C SER A 114 -5.36 -7.59 -6.87
N ARG A 115 -5.54 -8.08 -8.09
CA ARG A 115 -6.11 -7.34 -9.23
C ARG A 115 -7.62 -7.19 -9.13
N THR A 116 -8.28 -8.01 -8.32
CA THR A 116 -9.72 -8.00 -8.10
C THR A 116 -10.05 -7.74 -6.64
N GLN A 117 -11.31 -7.41 -6.36
CA GLN A 117 -11.80 -7.22 -4.99
C GLN A 117 -12.03 -8.53 -4.23
N SER A 118 -11.75 -9.66 -4.86
CA SER A 118 -11.75 -11.00 -4.28
C SER A 118 -10.39 -11.67 -4.49
N VAL A 119 -10.12 -12.71 -3.70
CA VAL A 119 -8.88 -13.51 -3.77
C VAL A 119 -9.26 -14.98 -3.75
N SER A 120 -8.61 -15.79 -4.58
CA SER A 120 -8.81 -17.24 -4.57
C SER A 120 -8.26 -17.90 -3.29
N PRO A 121 -8.82 -19.05 -2.86
CA PRO A 121 -8.29 -19.79 -1.72
C PRO A 121 -6.81 -20.19 -1.87
N ALA A 122 -6.37 -20.50 -3.10
CA ALA A 122 -4.99 -20.86 -3.39
C ALA A 122 -4.03 -19.69 -3.13
N VAL A 123 -4.38 -18.48 -3.56
CA VAL A 123 -3.58 -17.27 -3.32
C VAL A 123 -3.54 -16.93 -1.83
N LEU A 124 -4.67 -17.06 -1.11
CA LEU A 124 -4.70 -16.90 0.34
C LEU A 124 -3.78 -17.92 1.04
N HIS A 125 -3.76 -19.18 0.59
CA HIS A 125 -2.87 -20.20 1.13
C HIS A 125 -1.39 -19.84 0.93
N SER A 126 -1.02 -19.34 -0.25
CA SER A 126 0.33 -18.83 -0.52
C SER A 126 0.71 -17.67 0.39
N PHE A 127 -0.21 -16.73 0.63
CA PHE A 127 0.00 -15.65 1.59
C PHE A 127 0.21 -16.18 3.01
N LYS A 128 -0.62 -17.11 3.48
CA LYS A 128 -0.46 -17.73 4.82
C LYS A 128 0.88 -18.46 4.96
N SER A 129 1.34 -19.11 3.90
CA SER A 129 2.64 -19.78 3.88
C SER A 129 3.79 -18.78 4.00
N LEU A 130 3.73 -17.66 3.28
CA LEU A 130 4.69 -16.56 3.39
C LEU A 130 4.70 -15.95 4.80
N VAL A 131 3.52 -15.66 5.37
CA VAL A 131 3.39 -15.12 6.73
C VAL A 131 4.08 -16.03 7.76
N ARG A 132 3.89 -17.35 7.66
CA ARG A 132 4.55 -18.34 8.54
C ARG A 132 6.07 -18.36 8.35
N GLN A 133 6.55 -18.27 7.11
CA GLN A 133 7.99 -18.26 6.80
C GLN A 133 8.71 -17.09 7.47
N TYR A 134 8.04 -15.94 7.60
CA TYR A 134 8.58 -14.74 8.25
C TYR A 134 8.22 -14.65 9.75
N GLY A 135 7.74 -15.73 10.36
CA GLY A 135 7.47 -15.79 11.80
C GLY A 135 6.30 -14.92 12.27
N LEU A 136 5.40 -14.53 11.36
CA LEU A 136 4.22 -13.72 11.67
C LEU A 136 3.05 -14.63 12.07
N SER A 137 2.24 -14.21 13.05
CA SER A 137 1.24 -15.07 13.71
C SER A 137 -0.24 -14.75 13.44
N GLU A 138 -0.56 -13.81 12.53
CA GLU A 138 -1.94 -13.32 12.35
C GLU A 138 -2.46 -13.39 10.90
N ALA A 139 -2.20 -14.52 10.22
CA ALA A 139 -2.50 -14.71 8.80
C ALA A 139 -3.99 -14.74 8.41
N ASP A 140 -4.91 -14.60 9.37
CA ASP A 140 -6.35 -14.74 9.14
C ASP A 140 -7.07 -13.40 8.91
N ILE A 141 -6.38 -12.27 9.02
CA ILE A 141 -6.96 -10.95 8.76
C ILE A 141 -6.97 -10.69 7.25
N VAL A 142 -8.08 -11.10 6.62
CA VAL A 142 -8.41 -10.78 5.23
C VAL A 142 -9.26 -9.51 5.20
N ASN A 143 -8.85 -8.55 4.38
CA ASN A 143 -9.56 -7.31 4.20
C ASN A 143 -10.82 -7.52 3.34
N GLN A 144 -11.92 -6.87 3.73
CA GLN A 144 -13.21 -6.97 3.06
C GLN A 144 -13.43 -5.77 2.14
N SER A 145 -13.93 -6.02 0.93
CA SER A 145 -14.38 -4.93 0.06
C SER A 145 -15.63 -4.27 0.64
N LYS A 146 -15.59 -2.95 0.80
CA LYS A 146 -16.74 -2.11 1.16
C LYS A 146 -17.10 -1.13 0.03
N GLY A 147 -16.64 -1.40 -1.19
CA GLY A 147 -16.67 -0.47 -2.31
C GLY A 147 -15.50 0.52 -2.30
N GLU A 148 -15.17 1.02 -3.49
CA GLU A 148 -14.15 2.05 -3.67
C GLU A 148 -14.73 3.43 -3.36
N CYS A 149 -13.96 4.25 -2.64
CA CYS A 149 -14.22 5.68 -2.61
C CYS A 149 -13.38 6.34 -3.70
N VAL A 150 -13.97 7.31 -4.40
CA VAL A 150 -13.28 8.14 -5.38
C VAL A 150 -13.31 9.58 -4.84
N PRO A 151 -12.16 10.26 -4.66
CA PRO A 151 -12.19 11.68 -4.35
C PRO A 151 -12.84 12.42 -5.51
N SER A 152 -13.77 13.33 -5.22
CA SER A 152 -14.27 14.25 -6.24
C SER A 152 -13.09 15.03 -6.83
N GLU A 153 -13.02 15.14 -8.15
CA GLU A 153 -12.05 15.98 -8.84
C GLU A 153 -12.12 17.40 -8.27
N GLN A 154 -11.07 17.84 -7.58
CA GLN A 154 -10.90 19.26 -7.32
C GLN A 154 -10.53 19.90 -8.64
N VAL A 155 -11.52 20.47 -9.33
CA VAL A 155 -11.28 21.40 -10.43
C VAL A 155 -10.34 22.49 -9.89
N PRO A 156 -9.14 22.70 -10.45
CA PRO A 156 -8.34 23.85 -10.10
C PRO A 156 -9.20 25.09 -10.35
N LYS A 157 -9.51 25.87 -9.30
CA LYS A 157 -10.13 27.18 -9.48
C LYS A 157 -9.25 27.94 -10.46
N ALA A 158 -9.77 28.17 -11.66
CA ALA A 158 -9.15 29.08 -12.61
C ALA A 158 -8.97 30.41 -11.88
N ILE A 159 -7.72 30.82 -11.70
CA ILE A 159 -7.39 32.16 -11.21
C ILE A 159 -7.76 33.09 -12.37
N THR A 160 -8.99 33.63 -12.33
CA THR A 160 -9.40 34.69 -13.25
C THR A 160 -8.52 35.91 -12.98
N THR A 161 -7.47 36.07 -13.77
CA THR A 161 -6.73 37.32 -13.85
C THR A 161 -7.60 38.29 -14.65
N GLN A 162 -8.19 39.28 -13.98
CA GLN A 162 -8.84 40.40 -14.64
C GLN A 162 -7.79 41.21 -15.43
N PRO A 163 -8.06 41.63 -16.68
CA PRO A 163 -7.15 42.52 -17.40
C PRO A 163 -7.20 43.93 -16.81
N GLN A 164 -6.03 44.45 -16.44
CA GLN A 164 -5.82 45.89 -16.19
C GLN A 164 -5.99 46.64 -17.50
N VAL A 165 -6.99 47.53 -17.55
CA VAL A 165 -7.20 48.49 -18.64
C VAL A 165 -6.16 49.59 -18.50
N LYS A 166 -5.45 49.90 -19.58
CA LYS A 166 -4.61 51.09 -19.73
C LYS A 166 -5.39 52.15 -20.51
#